data_AF-A9EWB9-F1
#
_entry.id   AF-A9EWB9-F1
#
_cell.length_a   1.000
_cell.length_b   1.000
_cell.length_c   1.000
_cell.angle_alpha   90.00
_cell.angle_beta   90.00
_cell.angle_gamma   90.00
#
_symmetry.space_group_name_H-M   'P 1'
#
loop_
_entity.id
_entity.type
_entity.pdbx_description
1 polymer ?
#
loop_
_entity_poly.entity_id
_entity_poly.type
_entity_poly.pdbx_seq_one_letter_code
_entity_poly.pdbx_strand_id
1 'polypeptide(L)'
;MSNSLAPASSAIDPSRVDGKPGGERRATQVRGGALLAAGALAALVAGACGGRVVVDGFEPPPDGSGGSGGSWSSGDTASSAPQDASGAGQGGSIGEGGAPPIPPLVKEEHTIVDIDGAVPVNIEPGTLGFTAVAEIMASSPSFEPVGIESIRGPDGRLLAADYTIPGTMAAFFNQGIGAAAVPQTGADASAPLAPGVYWIELGNGGVGPLREPVRLSVWHRRTLDGRFHGGKIDINAFIAGEAVSEQYMRRALLAAYEGYVGLGVGSINIRHLGSEWEFVDDELLPGLLEQTAGAPGRPALNVIAVTAFGGSIAQASGVTPAVPSVAVQHGTHLSGIVVTLYEEPSVDTVILRHELGHLAGLFHTTEFDADFGDPLDDTSRCGDVESQMERCPDFGNLMFPTGGDFSGTMTPQQTAIVRASALYRGIVEQGGGAAVPLPADADTPASGAPIAPPAPGEGARSFAPDRLASTAALPPHTAALLAGHFCGQSAARGADFDELLRAAGADADRLLAVGRDPGAPAYVRARALTAAGRAATRSSASARVIAELQALAADPRLPRRARLGAVEGVASASPAAARALAARLTADADGVVERMAARAAAR
;
A
#
# COMPACT_ATOMS: atom_id res chain seq x y z
N MET A 1 -17.69 -34.73 46.97
CA MET A 1 -18.80 -35.29 47.77
C MET A 1 -20.02 -34.41 47.53
N SER A 2 -21.11 -35.01 47.01
CA SER A 2 -22.55 -34.62 47.04
C SER A 2 -22.95 -33.15 46.82
N ASN A 3 -24.03 -32.77 46.14
CA ASN A 3 -25.05 -33.43 45.33
C ASN A 3 -25.82 -32.27 44.64
N SER A 4 -26.44 -32.61 43.51
CA SER A 4 -27.46 -31.88 42.76
C SER A 4 -28.60 -31.29 43.62
N LEU A 5 -29.29 -30.26 43.13
CA LEU A 5 -30.73 -30.28 42.85
C LEU A 5 -31.23 -28.96 42.20
N ALA A 6 -31.90 -29.10 41.06
CA ALA A 6 -32.86 -28.13 40.52
C ALA A 6 -34.16 -28.12 41.36
N PRO A 7 -35.06 -27.15 41.12
CA PRO A 7 -36.39 -27.56 40.69
C PRO A 7 -37.02 -26.65 39.60
N ALA A 8 -38.21 -27.09 39.18
CA ALA A 8 -38.90 -26.84 37.92
C ALA A 8 -39.97 -25.72 37.93
N SER A 9 -40.32 -25.31 36.71
CA SER A 9 -41.67 -25.08 36.14
C SER A 9 -42.61 -24.00 36.73
N SER A 10 -43.07 -23.08 35.87
CA SER A 10 -44.51 -22.83 35.66
C SER A 10 -44.76 -22.13 34.32
N ALA A 11 -45.74 -22.63 33.57
CA ALA A 11 -46.26 -22.08 32.31
C ALA A 11 -47.56 -21.29 32.57
N ILE A 12 -47.87 -20.29 31.73
CA ILE A 12 -49.24 -19.83 31.46
C ILE A 12 -49.37 -19.48 29.96
N ASP A 13 -50.30 -20.18 29.32
CA ASP A 13 -50.93 -19.91 28.02
C ASP A 13 -52.25 -19.15 28.26
N PRO A 14 -52.70 -18.30 27.32
CA PRO A 14 -54.11 -18.46 26.96
C PRO A 14 -54.42 -18.36 25.44
N SER A 15 -55.10 -19.42 25.00
CA SER A 15 -56.37 -19.41 24.24
C SER A 15 -56.37 -19.01 22.75
N ARG A 16 -56.18 -20.04 21.92
CA ARG A 16 -57.11 -20.59 20.91
C ARG A 16 -58.48 -19.91 20.69
N VAL A 17 -58.75 -19.49 19.46
CA VAL A 17 -60.09 -19.49 18.82
C VAL A 17 -59.97 -20.17 17.45
N ASP A 18 -60.71 -21.26 17.29
CA ASP A 18 -60.82 -22.08 16.08
C ASP A 18 -61.81 -21.49 15.05
N GLY A 19 -61.55 -21.68 13.75
CA GLY A 19 -62.50 -21.35 12.67
C GLY A 19 -61.98 -21.57 11.24
N LYS A 20 -61.87 -22.83 10.81
CA LYS A 20 -61.73 -23.32 9.41
C LYS A 20 -63.09 -23.31 8.68
N PRO A 21 -63.25 -23.67 7.37
CA PRO A 21 -62.29 -23.90 6.27
C PRO A 21 -62.74 -23.39 4.86
N GLY A 22 -61.83 -23.46 3.88
CA GLY A 22 -62.17 -23.90 2.51
C GLY A 22 -62.15 -22.85 1.39
N GLY A 23 -61.31 -23.06 0.37
CA GLY A 23 -61.38 -22.29 -0.88
C GLY A 23 -60.18 -22.53 -1.81
N GLU A 24 -60.44 -23.23 -2.91
CA GLU A 24 -59.54 -23.67 -3.96
C GLU A 24 -58.82 -22.56 -4.78
N ARG A 25 -57.68 -22.97 -5.37
CA ARG A 25 -57.16 -22.62 -6.70
C ARG A 25 -57.15 -21.14 -7.13
N ARG A 26 -55.94 -20.60 -7.31
CA ARG A 26 -55.45 -20.14 -8.63
C ARG A 26 -53.96 -19.81 -8.58
N ALA A 27 -53.20 -20.53 -9.40
CA ALA A 27 -51.90 -20.08 -9.86
C ALA A 27 -52.11 -18.91 -10.83
N THR A 28 -51.54 -17.76 -10.51
CA THR A 28 -51.33 -16.67 -11.47
C THR A 28 -49.84 -16.46 -11.62
N GLN A 29 -49.35 -17.07 -12.69
CA GLN A 29 -48.11 -16.79 -13.38
C GLN A 29 -48.08 -15.30 -13.77
N VAL A 30 -47.19 -14.52 -13.16
CA VAL A 30 -46.84 -13.18 -13.65
C VAL A 30 -45.52 -13.30 -14.40
N ARG A 31 -45.62 -13.12 -15.72
CA ARG A 31 -44.50 -12.83 -16.61
C ARG A 31 -44.10 -11.36 -16.44
N GLY A 32 -42.79 -11.14 -16.30
CA GLY A 32 -42.10 -9.86 -16.47
C GLY A 32 -40.67 -10.11 -15.99
N GLY A 33 -39.64 -10.26 -16.81
CA GLY A 33 -39.40 -9.63 -18.10
C GLY A 33 -38.40 -8.51 -17.91
N ALA A 34 -37.12 -8.83 -18.13
CA ALA A 34 -35.99 -7.94 -18.38
C ALA A 34 -35.53 -7.02 -17.23
N LEU A 35 -34.45 -7.42 -16.55
CA LEU A 35 -33.37 -6.55 -16.03
C LEU A 35 -32.20 -7.43 -15.56
N LEU A 36 -31.40 -7.90 -16.52
CA LEU A 36 -30.10 -8.55 -16.27
C LEU A 36 -29.08 -7.91 -17.21
N ALA A 37 -28.55 -6.76 -16.81
CA ALA A 37 -27.34 -6.14 -17.39
C ALA A 37 -26.90 -4.94 -16.54
N ALA A 38 -26.51 -5.17 -15.28
CA ALA A 38 -25.88 -4.13 -14.45
C ALA A 38 -24.92 -4.68 -13.35
N GLY A 39 -24.51 -5.95 -13.44
CA GLY A 39 -23.77 -6.62 -12.37
C GLY A 39 -22.24 -6.72 -12.53
N ALA A 40 -21.66 -6.26 -13.64
CA ALA A 40 -20.25 -6.53 -13.95
C ALA A 40 -19.31 -5.31 -13.87
N LEU A 41 -19.82 -4.09 -13.65
CA LEU A 41 -18.99 -2.88 -13.62
C LEU A 41 -18.57 -2.43 -12.20
N ALA A 42 -19.10 -3.04 -11.14
CA ALA A 42 -18.82 -2.64 -9.75
C ALA A 42 -17.58 -3.31 -9.12
N ALA A 43 -16.97 -4.31 -9.79
CA ALA A 43 -15.79 -5.02 -9.27
C ALA A 43 -14.45 -4.35 -9.63
N LEU A 44 -14.46 -3.31 -10.47
CA LEU A 44 -13.24 -2.63 -10.95
C LEU A 44 -12.64 -1.64 -9.94
N VAL A 45 -13.29 -1.38 -8.80
CA VAL A 45 -12.80 -0.45 -7.75
C VAL A 45 -12.32 -1.20 -6.49
N ALA A 46 -12.34 -2.54 -6.50
CA ALA A 46 -11.99 -3.36 -5.33
C ALA A 46 -10.50 -3.74 -5.22
N GLY A 47 -9.65 -3.27 -6.14
CA GLY A 47 -8.29 -3.80 -6.32
C GLY A 47 -7.17 -3.20 -5.46
N ALA A 48 -7.41 -2.12 -4.71
CA ALA A 48 -6.44 -1.57 -3.76
C ALA A 48 -7.22 -0.94 -2.60
N CYS A 49 -7.24 -1.63 -1.45
CA CYS A 49 -7.98 -1.33 -0.22
C CYS A 49 -9.25 -0.49 -0.43
N GLY A 50 -10.32 -1.15 -0.89
CA GLY A 50 -11.62 -0.50 -0.88
C GLY A 50 -12.84 -1.40 -0.91
N GLY A 51 -13.28 -1.85 0.26
CA GLY A 51 -14.65 -2.31 0.50
C GLY A 51 -15.58 -1.15 0.93
N ARG A 52 -16.88 -1.30 0.67
CA ARG A 52 -17.96 -0.35 1.02
C ARG A 52 -18.72 -0.95 2.20
N VAL A 53 -18.83 -0.24 3.33
CA VAL A 53 -19.60 -0.72 4.51
C VAL A 53 -20.90 0.07 4.64
N VAL A 54 -22.02 -0.65 4.79
CA VAL A 54 -23.30 -0.13 5.27
C VAL A 54 -23.27 -0.26 6.80
N VAL A 55 -23.25 0.85 7.53
CA VAL A 55 -23.34 0.85 8.99
C VAL A 55 -24.74 1.30 9.40
N ASP A 56 -25.51 0.38 9.99
CA ASP A 56 -26.69 0.73 10.78
C ASP A 56 -26.23 1.30 12.13
N GLY A 57 -26.89 2.39 12.54
CA GLY A 57 -26.40 3.40 13.47
C GLY A 57 -25.98 2.93 14.86
N PHE A 58 -24.93 3.58 15.36
CA PHE A 58 -24.50 3.54 16.76
C PHE A 58 -24.70 4.94 17.37
N GLU A 59 -25.51 5.04 18.41
CA GLU A 59 -25.69 6.27 19.20
C GLU A 59 -24.44 6.53 20.06
N PRO A 60 -23.94 7.78 20.13
CA PRO A 60 -22.83 8.12 21.02
C PRO A 60 -23.31 8.28 22.48
N PRO A 61 -22.53 7.85 23.49
CA PRO A 61 -22.77 8.23 24.88
C PRO A 61 -22.31 9.67 25.16
N PRO A 62 -22.90 10.34 26.17
CA PRO A 62 -22.76 11.78 26.36
C PRO A 62 -21.49 12.19 27.12
N ASP A 63 -20.98 13.35 26.71
CA ASP A 63 -20.12 14.35 27.36
C ASP A 63 -19.49 14.01 28.73
N GLY A 64 -18.16 13.96 28.73
CA GLY A 64 -17.32 14.00 29.92
C GLY A 64 -16.34 15.19 29.88
N SER A 65 -16.62 16.20 30.70
CA SER A 65 -15.84 17.43 30.89
C SER A 65 -14.66 17.29 31.87
N GLY A 66 -13.54 17.98 31.60
CA GLY A 66 -12.53 18.41 32.58
C GLY A 66 -11.24 17.55 32.59
N GLY A 67 -10.03 18.09 32.66
CA GLY A 67 -9.62 19.42 33.10
C GLY A 67 -8.13 19.71 32.85
N SER A 68 -7.76 20.89 33.34
CA SER A 68 -6.58 21.70 33.08
C SER A 68 -5.27 21.27 33.75
N GLY A 69 -4.15 21.56 33.07
CA GLY A 69 -3.00 22.26 33.65
C GLY A 69 -1.78 21.41 34.05
N GLY A 70 -0.64 21.66 33.38
CA GLY A 70 0.66 21.12 33.80
C GLY A 70 1.83 21.75 33.04
N SER A 71 2.59 22.59 33.74
CA SER A 71 3.73 23.39 33.29
C SER A 71 4.87 22.58 32.69
N TRP A 72 5.48 23.12 31.62
CA TRP A 72 6.74 22.64 31.04
C TRP A 72 7.93 23.00 31.93
N SER A 73 8.79 22.02 32.20
CA SER A 73 10.12 22.22 32.75
C SER A 73 11.10 21.35 31.98
N SER A 74 11.98 22.03 31.23
CA SER A 74 13.10 21.50 30.49
C SER A 74 14.14 20.90 31.46
N GLY A 75 14.56 19.66 31.18
CA GLY A 75 15.61 18.98 31.92
C GLY A 75 16.38 18.08 30.97
N ASP A 76 17.43 18.63 30.36
CA ASP A 76 18.46 17.89 29.64
C ASP A 76 19.20 16.96 30.61
N THR A 77 19.14 15.65 30.37
CA THR A 77 20.12 14.70 30.91
C THR A 77 20.62 13.81 29.80
N ALA A 78 21.71 14.25 29.19
CA ALA A 78 22.58 13.43 28.36
C ALA A 78 23.19 12.31 29.21
N SER A 79 22.85 11.06 28.90
CA SER A 79 23.52 9.89 29.46
C SER A 79 24.56 9.40 28.46
N SER A 80 25.82 9.60 28.83
CA SER A 80 27.02 9.16 28.16
C SER A 80 27.15 7.63 28.19
N ALA A 81 27.12 6.99 27.03
CA ALA A 81 27.60 5.62 26.86
C ALA A 81 29.14 5.63 26.70
N PRO A 82 29.88 4.73 27.37
CA PRO A 82 31.33 4.68 27.23
C PRO A 82 31.71 4.13 25.84
N GLN A 83 32.57 4.88 25.16
CA GLN A 83 33.35 4.42 24.02
C GLN A 83 34.46 3.50 24.52
N ASP A 84 34.38 2.21 24.21
CA ASP A 84 35.54 1.32 24.28
C ASP A 84 36.13 1.12 22.88
N ALA A 85 37.44 1.27 22.84
CA ALA A 85 38.26 1.43 21.67
C ALA A 85 38.68 0.10 21.02
N SER A 86 38.72 0.12 19.69
CA SER A 86 39.72 -0.50 18.82
C SER A 86 40.21 -1.92 19.16
N GLY A 87 39.64 -2.90 18.46
CA GLY A 87 40.28 -4.19 18.20
C GLY A 87 40.10 -4.58 16.74
N ALA A 88 41.05 -4.21 15.89
CA ALA A 88 41.13 -4.70 14.51
C ALA A 88 41.57 -6.17 14.53
N GLY A 89 40.62 -7.07 14.73
CA GLY A 89 40.80 -8.51 14.57
C GLY A 89 40.43 -8.94 13.15
N GLN A 90 41.41 -9.42 12.39
CA GLN A 90 41.16 -10.22 11.18
C GLN A 90 40.31 -11.44 11.58
N GLY A 91 39.02 -11.38 11.26
CA GLY A 91 38.06 -12.45 11.51
C GLY A 91 38.33 -13.65 10.59
N GLY A 92 38.97 -14.67 11.15
CA GLY A 92 39.00 -16.01 10.56
C GLY A 92 37.58 -16.58 10.44
N SER A 93 37.35 -17.30 9.35
CA SER A 93 36.17 -18.13 9.06
C SER A 93 35.65 -18.84 10.31
N ILE A 94 34.57 -18.33 10.89
CA ILE A 94 33.86 -18.97 12.00
C ILE A 94 33.21 -20.23 11.43
N GLY A 95 33.65 -21.38 11.95
CA GLY A 95 33.26 -22.71 11.48
C GLY A 95 31.75 -22.96 11.60
N GLU A 96 31.21 -23.55 10.56
CA GLU A 96 29.87 -24.14 10.47
C GLU A 96 29.73 -25.25 11.52
N GLY A 97 29.06 -24.97 12.64
CA GLY A 97 28.96 -25.85 13.81
C GLY A 97 27.53 -26.12 14.28
N GLY A 98 26.80 -26.94 13.54
CA GLY A 98 26.00 -28.09 14.03
C GLY A 98 24.96 -27.95 15.16
N ALA A 99 23.74 -27.54 14.81
CA ALA A 99 22.43 -28.03 15.29
C ALA A 99 21.41 -27.70 14.18
N PRO A 100 20.32 -28.48 13.96
CA PRO A 100 19.51 -28.34 12.75
C PRO A 100 18.85 -26.95 12.75
N PRO A 101 19.21 -26.05 11.83
CA PRO A 101 18.63 -24.73 11.84
C PRO A 101 17.16 -24.90 11.51
N ILE A 102 16.28 -24.61 12.47
CA ILE A 102 14.86 -24.47 12.14
C ILE A 102 14.77 -23.46 10.99
N PRO A 103 13.97 -23.71 9.94
CA PRO A 103 13.87 -22.75 8.85
C PRO A 103 13.35 -21.43 9.44
N PRO A 104 14.01 -20.28 9.21
CA PRO A 104 13.53 -19.01 9.75
C PRO A 104 12.22 -18.57 9.12
N LEU A 105 11.85 -19.13 7.97
CA LEU A 105 10.54 -18.98 7.35
C LEU A 105 10.01 -20.38 7.06
N VAL A 106 8.91 -20.75 7.70
CA VAL A 106 8.25 -22.05 7.51
C VAL A 106 6.94 -21.83 6.76
N LYS A 107 6.70 -22.60 5.70
CA LYS A 107 5.43 -22.63 4.98
C LYS A 107 4.59 -23.80 5.49
N GLU A 108 3.40 -23.52 5.99
CA GLU A 108 2.32 -24.48 6.19
C GLU A 108 1.33 -24.35 5.02
N GLU A 109 0.90 -25.47 4.44
CA GLU A 109 0.05 -25.46 3.25
C GLU A 109 -1.20 -26.29 3.50
N HIS A 110 -2.36 -25.66 3.29
CA HIS A 110 -3.69 -26.27 3.37
C HIS A 110 -4.29 -26.22 1.97
N THR A 111 -4.31 -27.37 1.30
CA THR A 111 -4.84 -27.50 -0.05
C THR A 111 -6.36 -27.73 -0.03
N ILE A 112 -7.08 -27.08 -0.96
CA ILE A 112 -8.52 -27.23 -1.15
C ILE A 112 -9.28 -26.93 0.16
N VAL A 113 -9.38 -25.65 0.46
CA VAL A 113 -10.09 -25.15 1.64
C VAL A 113 -11.50 -24.73 1.23
N ASP A 114 -12.51 -25.25 1.94
CA ASP A 114 -13.88 -24.75 1.84
C ASP A 114 -13.93 -23.32 2.39
N ILE A 115 -14.50 -22.39 1.62
CA ILE A 115 -14.55 -20.97 1.98
C ILE A 115 -15.26 -20.77 3.32
N ASP A 116 -16.29 -21.55 3.61
CA ASP A 116 -17.07 -21.43 4.86
C ASP A 116 -16.42 -22.16 6.07
N GLY A 117 -15.21 -22.69 5.91
CA GLY A 117 -14.52 -23.49 6.91
C GLY A 117 -13.40 -22.73 7.64
N ALA A 118 -13.37 -22.85 8.97
CA ALA A 118 -12.24 -22.39 9.78
C ALA A 118 -11.09 -23.39 9.73
N VAL A 119 -9.91 -22.95 9.29
CA VAL A 119 -8.69 -23.74 9.25
C VAL A 119 -7.87 -23.52 10.53
N PRO A 120 -7.58 -24.57 11.32
CA PRO A 120 -6.70 -24.45 12.47
C PRO A 120 -5.24 -24.40 12.03
N VAL A 121 -4.51 -23.40 12.53
CA VAL A 121 -3.08 -23.18 12.28
C VAL A 121 -2.34 -23.17 13.61
N ASN A 122 -1.37 -24.07 13.78
CA ASN A 122 -0.65 -24.20 15.04
C ASN A 122 0.63 -23.34 15.05
N ILE A 123 0.62 -22.29 15.87
CA ILE A 123 1.75 -21.39 16.07
C ILE A 123 2.61 -21.88 17.22
N GLU A 124 3.83 -22.30 16.90
CA GLU A 124 4.80 -22.79 17.88
C GLU A 124 5.46 -21.62 18.64
N PRO A 125 5.93 -21.87 19.89
CA PRO A 125 6.82 -20.94 20.58
C PRO A 125 8.03 -20.56 19.72
N GLY A 126 8.47 -19.30 19.84
CA GLY A 126 9.56 -18.76 19.04
C GLY A 126 9.13 -18.14 17.70
N THR A 127 7.84 -18.15 17.38
CA THR A 127 7.29 -17.48 16.20
C THR A 127 7.13 -15.98 16.47
N LEU A 128 7.71 -15.13 15.61
CA LEU A 128 7.58 -13.67 15.70
C LEU A 128 6.25 -13.19 15.11
N GLY A 129 5.79 -13.85 14.06
CA GLY A 129 4.61 -13.50 13.27
C GLY A 129 4.29 -14.55 12.22
N PHE A 130 3.12 -14.39 11.58
CA PHE A 130 2.78 -15.13 10.37
C PHE A 130 2.06 -14.26 9.34
N THR A 131 2.14 -14.68 8.07
CA THR A 131 1.34 -14.15 6.97
C THR A 131 0.53 -15.28 6.36
N ALA A 132 -0.80 -15.14 6.35
CA ALA A 132 -1.73 -16.04 5.68
C ALA A 132 -2.03 -15.51 4.28
N VAL A 133 -2.00 -16.40 3.29
CA VAL A 133 -2.26 -16.08 1.88
C VAL A 133 -3.30 -17.05 1.36
N ALA A 134 -4.47 -16.53 0.99
CA ALA A 134 -5.52 -17.26 0.30
C ALA A 134 -5.41 -17.01 -1.21
N GLU A 135 -5.48 -18.05 -2.02
CA GLU A 135 -5.23 -17.98 -3.46
C GLU A 135 -6.14 -18.95 -4.21
N ILE A 136 -6.77 -18.48 -5.28
CA ILE A 136 -7.55 -19.33 -6.18
C ILE A 136 -6.59 -20.16 -7.04
N MET A 137 -6.74 -21.48 -7.02
CA MET A 137 -5.88 -22.41 -7.77
C MET A 137 -6.31 -22.50 -9.25
N ALA A 138 -6.20 -21.40 -9.98
CA ALA A 138 -6.49 -21.34 -11.41
C ALA A 138 -5.21 -21.43 -12.26
N SER A 139 -5.34 -21.83 -13.53
CA SER A 139 -4.22 -21.88 -14.48
C SER A 139 -3.78 -20.49 -15.00
N SER A 140 -4.58 -19.47 -14.70
CA SER A 140 -4.30 -18.05 -14.96
C SER A 140 -4.74 -17.22 -13.75
N PRO A 141 -4.19 -16.01 -13.53
CA PRO A 141 -4.68 -15.09 -12.51
C PRO A 141 -6.20 -14.95 -12.58
N SER A 142 -6.87 -15.17 -11.45
CA SER A 142 -8.33 -15.06 -11.35
C SER A 142 -8.72 -13.64 -10.96
N PHE A 143 -9.85 -13.17 -11.49
CA PHE A 143 -10.48 -11.92 -11.06
C PHE A 143 -11.60 -12.14 -10.04
N GLU A 144 -11.87 -13.41 -9.67
CA GLU A 144 -12.81 -13.72 -8.60
C GLU A 144 -12.20 -13.31 -7.25
N PRO A 145 -12.93 -12.59 -6.39
CA PRO A 145 -12.41 -12.15 -5.11
C PRO A 145 -12.18 -13.34 -4.17
N VAL A 146 -11.05 -13.35 -3.48
CA VAL A 146 -10.76 -14.28 -2.38
C VAL A 146 -9.94 -13.57 -1.31
N GLY A 147 -10.10 -13.98 -0.06
CA GLY A 147 -9.35 -13.39 1.03
C GLY A 147 -9.45 -14.12 2.35
N ILE A 148 -8.92 -13.45 3.37
CA ILE A 148 -8.99 -13.87 4.76
C ILE A 148 -10.15 -13.15 5.42
N GLU A 149 -11.25 -13.85 5.68
CA GLU A 149 -12.47 -13.26 6.27
C GLU A 149 -12.27 -12.97 7.75
N SER A 150 -11.72 -13.93 8.49
CA SER A 150 -11.48 -13.77 9.92
C SER A 150 -10.20 -14.48 10.36
N ILE A 151 -9.56 -13.91 11.40
CA ILE A 151 -8.49 -14.56 12.15
C ILE A 151 -8.85 -14.50 13.62
N ARG A 152 -8.95 -15.66 14.25
CA ARG A 152 -9.19 -15.80 15.69
C ARG A 152 -7.93 -16.33 16.39
N GLY A 153 -7.51 -15.64 17.45
CA GLY A 153 -6.38 -16.05 18.26
C GLY A 153 -6.67 -17.27 19.16
N PRO A 154 -5.63 -17.82 19.82
CA PRO A 154 -5.76 -18.97 20.72
C PRO A 154 -6.68 -18.74 21.93
N ASP A 155 -6.88 -17.47 22.31
CA ASP A 155 -7.79 -17.04 23.39
C ASP A 155 -9.23 -16.82 22.91
N GLY A 156 -9.51 -17.04 21.61
CA GLY A 156 -10.81 -16.81 21.00
C GLY A 156 -11.06 -15.38 20.52
N ARG A 157 -10.12 -14.45 20.73
CA ARG A 157 -10.26 -13.05 20.32
C ARG A 157 -10.15 -12.92 18.80
N LEU A 158 -11.00 -12.09 18.20
CA LEU A 158 -10.89 -11.72 16.79
C LEU A 158 -9.75 -10.72 16.61
N LEU A 159 -8.82 -11.06 15.72
CA LEU A 159 -7.68 -10.23 15.32
C LEU A 159 -7.96 -9.57 13.95
N ALA A 160 -8.75 -10.24 13.11
CA ALA A 160 -9.33 -9.73 11.88
C ALA A 160 -10.75 -10.29 11.76
N ALA A 161 -11.68 -9.51 11.21
CA ALA A 161 -13.06 -9.91 10.97
C ALA A 161 -13.62 -9.16 9.75
N ASP A 162 -14.53 -9.77 9.02
CA ASP A 162 -15.14 -9.20 7.81
C ASP A 162 -14.09 -8.67 6.81
N TYR A 163 -13.00 -9.43 6.66
CA TYR A 163 -11.85 -9.09 5.83
C TYR A 163 -11.11 -7.82 6.23
N THR A 164 -11.28 -7.30 7.44
CA THR A 164 -10.65 -6.06 7.87
C THR A 164 -10.20 -6.13 9.33
N ILE A 165 -9.49 -5.10 9.76
CA ILE A 165 -9.31 -4.78 11.18
C ILE A 165 -10.18 -3.57 11.49
N PRO A 166 -11.03 -3.62 12.54
CA PRO A 166 -11.85 -2.48 12.93
C PRO A 166 -11.05 -1.18 13.05
N GLY A 167 -11.56 -0.10 12.46
CA GLY A 167 -10.90 1.21 12.45
C GLY A 167 -9.84 1.41 11.37
N THR A 168 -9.59 0.41 10.53
CA THR A 168 -8.70 0.51 9.35
C THR A 168 -9.52 0.56 8.06
N MET A 169 -8.92 1.09 6.99
CA MET A 169 -9.53 1.11 5.65
C MET A 169 -9.15 -0.10 4.79
N ALA A 170 -8.27 -0.96 5.29
CA ALA A 170 -7.74 -2.07 4.52
C ALA A 170 -8.71 -3.26 4.46
N ALA A 171 -8.65 -3.95 3.33
CA ALA A 171 -9.35 -5.21 3.11
C ALA A 171 -8.34 -6.33 2.81
N PHE A 172 -8.57 -7.51 3.38
CA PHE A 172 -7.75 -8.72 3.26
C PHE A 172 -8.27 -9.67 2.17
N PHE A 173 -8.95 -9.12 1.15
CA PHE A 173 -9.36 -9.83 -0.05
C PHE A 173 -8.97 -9.04 -1.30
N ASN A 174 -8.59 -9.74 -2.36
CA ASN A 174 -8.33 -9.15 -3.67
C ASN A 174 -8.70 -10.16 -4.77
N GLN A 175 -8.46 -9.78 -6.02
CA GLN A 175 -8.71 -10.57 -7.21
C GLN A 175 -7.76 -11.77 -7.26
N GLY A 176 -8.32 -12.97 -7.09
CA GLY A 176 -7.60 -14.24 -7.19
C GLY A 176 -6.66 -14.56 -6.02
N ILE A 177 -6.32 -13.57 -5.20
CA ILE A 177 -5.42 -13.72 -4.05
C ILE A 177 -5.76 -12.69 -2.95
N GLY A 178 -5.62 -13.07 -1.68
CA GLY A 178 -5.76 -12.17 -0.54
C GLY A 178 -4.79 -12.55 0.57
N ALA A 179 -4.42 -11.58 1.42
CA ALA A 179 -3.47 -11.80 2.50
C ALA A 179 -3.85 -11.04 3.77
N ALA A 180 -3.49 -11.63 4.91
CA ALA A 180 -3.56 -11.01 6.23
C ALA A 180 -2.34 -11.48 7.05
N ALA A 181 -1.93 -10.68 8.04
CA ALA A 181 -0.81 -11.01 8.91
C ALA A 181 -1.15 -10.84 10.38
N VAL A 182 -0.36 -11.50 11.25
CA VAL A 182 -0.39 -11.26 12.69
C VAL A 182 1.05 -11.17 13.19
N PRO A 183 1.41 -10.14 13.99
CA PRO A 183 0.60 -9.00 14.40
C PRO A 183 0.24 -8.02 13.28
N GLN A 184 -0.92 -7.41 13.41
CA GLN A 184 -1.30 -6.15 12.75
C GLN A 184 -2.02 -5.17 13.70
N THR A 185 -2.16 -5.52 14.98
CA THR A 185 -2.78 -4.71 16.03
C THR A 185 -1.83 -4.53 17.22
N GLY A 186 -2.02 -3.47 17.99
CA GLY A 186 -1.24 -3.18 19.20
C GLY A 186 -1.58 -4.05 20.41
N ALA A 187 -2.70 -4.76 20.33
CA ALA A 187 -3.25 -5.51 21.45
C ALA A 187 -2.33 -6.66 21.91
N ASP A 188 -2.27 -6.89 23.23
CA ASP A 188 -1.30 -7.82 23.85
C ASP A 188 -1.21 -9.24 23.25
N ALA A 189 -2.29 -9.78 22.68
CA ALA A 189 -2.27 -11.11 22.07
C ALA A 189 -1.54 -11.18 20.71
N SER A 190 -1.23 -10.05 20.07
CA SER A 190 -0.58 -10.00 18.77
C SER A 190 0.90 -9.64 18.84
N ALA A 191 1.35 -8.85 19.81
CA ALA A 191 2.75 -8.43 19.93
C ALA A 191 3.23 -8.44 21.40
N PRO A 192 3.99 -9.47 21.85
CA PRO A 192 4.48 -10.62 21.09
C PRO A 192 3.35 -11.60 20.70
N LEU A 193 3.54 -12.31 19.59
CA LEU A 193 2.59 -13.31 19.11
C LEU A 193 2.42 -14.44 20.15
N ALA A 194 1.19 -14.66 20.61
CA ALA A 194 0.90 -15.77 21.53
C ALA A 194 0.97 -17.12 20.79
N PRO A 195 1.67 -18.14 21.31
CA PRO A 195 1.66 -19.49 20.72
C PRO A 195 0.30 -20.18 20.95
N GLY A 196 -0.07 -21.09 20.05
CA GLY A 196 -1.33 -21.83 20.13
C GLY A 196 -2.02 -21.99 18.78
N VAL A 197 -3.28 -22.42 18.80
CA VAL A 197 -4.07 -22.62 17.58
C VAL A 197 -4.78 -21.33 17.21
N TYR A 198 -4.48 -20.81 16.02
CA TYR A 198 -5.23 -19.74 15.38
C TYR A 198 -6.25 -20.36 14.44
N TRP A 199 -7.42 -19.74 14.31
CA TRP A 199 -8.44 -20.17 13.36
C TRP A 199 -8.54 -19.14 12.26
N ILE A 200 -8.34 -19.57 11.02
CA ILE A 200 -8.38 -18.71 9.84
C ILE A 200 -9.58 -19.12 9.01
N GLU A 201 -10.51 -18.21 8.80
CA GLU A 201 -11.65 -18.40 7.91
C GLU A 201 -11.36 -17.68 6.59
N LEU A 202 -11.60 -18.38 5.48
CA LEU A 202 -11.47 -17.80 4.14
C LEU A 202 -12.80 -17.20 3.72
N GLY A 203 -12.77 -16.45 2.63
CA GLY A 203 -13.96 -15.77 2.18
C GLY A 203 -13.81 -15.24 0.76
N ASN A 204 -14.92 -14.90 0.13
CA ASN A 204 -14.96 -14.33 -1.22
C ASN A 204 -15.81 -13.06 -1.32
N GLY A 205 -16.11 -12.42 -0.19
CA GLY A 205 -16.92 -11.20 -0.17
C GLY A 205 -18.38 -11.43 -0.58
N GLY A 206 -18.89 -12.67 -0.46
CA GLY A 206 -20.31 -12.98 -0.67
C GLY A 206 -20.74 -13.03 -2.14
N VAL A 207 -19.81 -13.17 -3.09
CA VAL A 207 -20.12 -13.16 -4.54
C VAL A 207 -20.71 -14.47 -5.08
N GLY A 208 -21.11 -15.40 -4.21
CA GLY A 208 -21.62 -16.73 -4.57
C GLY A 208 -20.53 -17.81 -4.52
N PRO A 209 -20.77 -19.02 -5.05
CA PRO A 209 -19.77 -20.08 -5.02
C PRO A 209 -18.59 -19.77 -5.96
N LEU A 210 -17.35 -20.00 -5.52
CA LEU A 210 -16.17 -19.93 -6.39
C LEU A 210 -16.18 -21.08 -7.40
N ARG A 211 -15.60 -20.82 -8.58
CA ARG A 211 -15.50 -21.84 -9.64
C ARG A 211 -14.35 -22.81 -9.43
N GLU A 212 -13.29 -22.31 -8.80
CA GLU A 212 -12.02 -23.00 -8.64
C GLU A 212 -11.72 -23.15 -7.14
N PRO A 213 -10.97 -24.20 -6.74
CA PRO A 213 -10.63 -24.43 -5.35
C PRO A 213 -9.67 -23.34 -4.82
N VAL A 214 -9.76 -23.07 -3.53
CA VAL A 214 -8.88 -22.12 -2.83
C VAL A 214 -7.78 -22.87 -2.09
N ARG A 215 -6.56 -22.34 -2.18
CA ARG A 215 -5.41 -22.73 -1.37
C ARG A 215 -5.19 -21.71 -0.27
N LEU A 216 -4.92 -22.18 0.94
CA LEU A 216 -4.36 -21.36 2.02
C LEU A 216 -2.90 -21.77 2.26
N SER A 217 -2.00 -20.79 2.25
CA SER A 217 -0.63 -20.96 2.73
C SER A 217 -0.35 -20.01 3.88
N VAL A 218 0.31 -20.50 4.92
CA VAL A 218 0.67 -19.71 6.09
C VAL A 218 2.18 -19.73 6.27
N TRP A 219 2.77 -18.55 6.39
CA TRP A 219 4.21 -18.35 6.40
C TRP A 219 4.66 -17.84 7.76
N HIS A 220 5.34 -18.67 8.53
CA HIS A 220 5.72 -18.40 9.93
C HIS A 220 7.16 -17.89 10.01
N ARG A 221 7.37 -16.72 10.62
CA ARG A 221 8.70 -16.22 10.97
C ARG A 221 9.13 -16.81 12.30
N ARG A 222 10.18 -17.63 12.33
CA ARG A 222 10.61 -18.34 13.55
C ARG A 222 12.06 -18.06 13.92
N THR A 223 12.31 -17.96 15.22
CA THR A 223 13.65 -17.94 15.83
C THR A 223 13.68 -18.90 17.02
N LEU A 224 14.88 -19.27 17.49
CA LEU A 224 15.01 -20.26 18.57
C LEU A 224 14.44 -19.78 19.90
N ASP A 225 14.48 -18.47 20.14
CA ASP A 225 14.16 -17.84 21.41
C ASP A 225 12.96 -16.87 21.33
N GLY A 226 12.31 -16.77 20.16
CA GLY A 226 11.22 -15.82 19.92
C GLY A 226 11.67 -14.36 19.90
N ARG A 227 12.96 -14.09 19.71
CA ARG A 227 13.50 -12.74 19.56
C ARG A 227 13.93 -12.50 18.12
N PHE A 228 13.90 -11.25 17.70
CA PHE A 228 14.42 -10.84 16.41
C PHE A 228 15.94 -10.69 16.45
N HIS A 229 16.65 -11.36 15.53
CA HIS A 229 18.12 -11.34 15.42
C HIS A 229 18.64 -10.66 14.15
N GLY A 230 17.78 -9.94 13.42
CA GLY A 230 18.10 -9.36 12.12
C GLY A 230 17.63 -10.21 10.94
N GLY A 231 18.09 -9.82 9.75
CA GLY A 231 17.76 -10.50 8.51
C GLY A 231 18.24 -9.74 7.28
N LYS A 232 17.93 -10.28 6.10
CA LYS A 232 18.24 -9.65 4.81
C LYS A 232 17.02 -9.56 3.91
N ILE A 233 16.79 -8.38 3.33
CA ILE A 233 15.78 -8.16 2.29
C ILE A 233 16.44 -8.41 0.94
N ASP A 234 16.10 -9.51 0.29
CA ASP A 234 16.42 -9.68 -1.13
C ASP A 234 15.42 -8.88 -1.96
N ILE A 235 15.89 -8.28 -3.06
CA ILE A 235 15.12 -7.31 -3.84
C ILE A 235 15.17 -7.68 -5.32
N ASN A 236 14.01 -7.76 -5.94
CA ASN A 236 13.85 -7.80 -7.38
C ASN A 236 13.33 -6.43 -7.82
N ALA A 237 14.21 -5.63 -8.41
CA ALA A 237 13.91 -4.29 -8.87
C ALA A 237 13.54 -4.31 -10.35
N PHE A 238 12.39 -3.76 -10.70
CA PHE A 238 11.89 -3.66 -12.06
C PHE A 238 11.86 -2.19 -12.46
N ILE A 239 12.47 -1.83 -13.58
CA ILE A 239 12.49 -0.46 -14.10
C ILE A 239 11.63 -0.44 -15.35
N ALA A 240 10.50 0.26 -15.30
CA ALA A 240 9.65 0.44 -16.48
C ALA A 240 10.24 1.51 -17.40
N GLY A 241 10.53 1.11 -18.65
CA GLY A 241 11.18 1.97 -19.63
C GLY A 241 12.44 2.64 -19.08
N GLU A 242 12.47 3.97 -19.09
CA GLU A 242 13.54 4.77 -18.52
C GLU A 242 13.11 5.52 -17.24
N ALA A 243 12.22 4.93 -16.44
CA ALA A 243 11.71 5.56 -15.21
C ALA A 243 12.83 6.07 -14.29
N VAL A 244 13.91 5.30 -14.15
CA VAL A 244 15.15 5.67 -13.45
C VAL A 244 16.34 4.92 -14.02
N SER A 245 17.56 5.43 -13.80
CA SER A 245 18.78 4.67 -14.10
C SER A 245 18.97 3.50 -13.12
N GLU A 246 19.58 2.39 -13.56
CA GLU A 246 19.92 1.27 -12.68
C GLU A 246 20.82 1.68 -11.51
N GLN A 247 21.78 2.58 -11.78
CA GLN A 247 22.68 3.11 -10.77
C GLN A 247 21.89 3.86 -9.70
N TYR A 248 20.91 4.68 -10.11
CA TYR A 248 20.03 5.37 -9.18
C TYR A 248 19.18 4.39 -8.37
N MET A 249 18.49 3.46 -9.04
CA MET A 249 17.65 2.44 -8.40
C MET A 249 18.42 1.68 -7.32
N ARG A 250 19.62 1.16 -7.64
CA ARG A 250 20.46 0.44 -6.68
C ARG A 250 20.83 1.31 -5.48
N ARG A 251 21.20 2.57 -5.70
CA ARG A 251 21.54 3.51 -4.63
C ARG A 251 20.34 3.82 -3.73
N ALA A 252 19.16 4.04 -4.33
CA ALA A 252 17.93 4.32 -3.59
C ALA A 252 17.53 3.14 -2.71
N LEU A 253 17.57 1.91 -3.23
CA LEU A 253 17.25 0.69 -2.48
C LEU A 253 18.21 0.45 -1.31
N LEU A 254 19.52 0.67 -1.52
CA LEU A 254 20.51 0.58 -0.44
C LEU A 254 20.28 1.64 0.64
N ALA A 255 20.05 2.90 0.23
CA ALA A 255 19.77 3.98 1.17
C ALA A 255 18.48 3.75 1.97
N ALA A 256 17.44 3.21 1.31
CA ALA A 256 16.16 2.94 1.93
C ALA A 256 16.26 1.79 2.95
N TYR A 257 16.86 0.66 2.57
CA TYR A 257 16.66 -0.58 3.32
C TYR A 257 17.85 -1.03 4.15
N GLU A 258 19.04 -0.47 3.96
CA GLU A 258 20.18 -0.82 4.80
C GLU A 258 19.98 -0.32 6.24
N GLY A 259 19.96 -1.26 7.19
CA GLY A 259 19.71 -1.00 8.60
C GLY A 259 18.24 -0.74 8.96
N TYR A 260 17.32 -0.75 7.98
CA TYR A 260 15.90 -0.48 8.21
C TYR A 260 15.33 -1.53 9.18
N VAL A 261 14.85 -1.09 10.35
CA VAL A 261 14.38 -1.91 11.48
C VAL A 261 15.35 -3.03 11.93
N GLY A 262 16.66 -2.88 11.63
CA GLY A 262 17.68 -3.90 11.90
C GLY A 262 17.80 -4.99 10.83
N LEU A 263 17.24 -4.76 9.64
CA LEU A 263 17.43 -5.58 8.44
C LEU A 263 18.57 -5.01 7.59
N GLY A 264 19.35 -5.87 6.95
CA GLY A 264 20.31 -5.49 5.92
C GLY A 264 19.76 -5.75 4.51
N VAL A 265 20.45 -5.23 3.50
CA VAL A 265 20.14 -5.56 2.11
C VAL A 265 20.81 -6.88 1.70
N GLY A 266 20.02 -7.74 1.05
CA GLY A 266 20.47 -8.99 0.46
C GLY A 266 20.93 -8.81 -0.99
N SER A 267 20.48 -9.70 -1.86
CA SER A 267 20.68 -9.57 -3.31
C SER A 267 19.78 -8.48 -3.91
N ILE A 268 20.27 -7.75 -4.92
CA ILE A 268 19.45 -6.84 -5.73
C ILE A 268 19.54 -7.29 -7.19
N ASN A 269 18.45 -7.85 -7.70
CA ASN A 269 18.28 -8.29 -9.07
C ASN A 269 17.52 -7.22 -9.84
N ILE A 270 18.16 -6.56 -10.81
CA ILE A 270 17.51 -5.51 -11.61
C ILE A 270 17.02 -6.12 -12.93
N ARG A 271 15.78 -5.80 -13.32
CA ARG A 271 15.14 -6.16 -14.58
C ARG A 271 14.53 -4.91 -15.20
N HIS A 272 14.49 -4.86 -16.52
CA HIS A 272 13.80 -3.81 -17.26
C HIS A 272 12.47 -4.32 -17.77
N LEU A 273 11.44 -3.49 -17.67
CA LEU A 273 10.13 -3.68 -18.28
C LEU A 273 10.01 -2.73 -19.47
N GLY A 274 9.09 -3.05 -20.38
CA GLY A 274 8.82 -2.19 -21.53
C GLY A 274 8.26 -0.82 -21.13
N SER A 275 8.39 0.15 -22.04
CA SER A 275 7.92 1.53 -21.85
C SER A 275 6.40 1.68 -21.72
N GLU A 276 5.64 0.63 -22.06
CA GLU A 276 4.21 0.53 -21.81
C GLU A 276 3.84 0.58 -20.33
N TRP A 277 4.79 0.23 -19.45
CA TRP A 277 4.63 0.24 -18.00
C TRP A 277 5.14 1.54 -17.33
N GLU A 278 5.66 2.51 -18.09
CA GLU A 278 6.15 3.78 -17.51
C GLU A 278 5.01 4.61 -16.91
N PHE A 279 3.79 4.43 -17.41
CA PHE A 279 2.60 5.10 -16.91
C PHE A 279 1.57 4.05 -16.49
N VAL A 280 1.18 4.09 -15.22
CA VAL A 280 0.32 3.05 -14.63
C VAL A 280 -0.86 3.68 -13.93
N ASP A 281 -2.05 3.21 -14.23
CA ASP A 281 -3.28 3.53 -13.50
C ASP A 281 -3.80 2.28 -12.78
N ASP A 282 -4.96 2.41 -12.16
CA ASP A 282 -5.62 1.33 -11.40
C ASP A 282 -5.93 0.09 -12.26
N GLU A 283 -6.21 0.27 -13.56
CA GLU A 283 -6.55 -0.82 -14.47
C GLU A 283 -5.29 -1.61 -14.88
N LEU A 284 -4.15 -0.93 -15.02
CA LEU A 284 -2.88 -1.53 -15.40
C LEU A 284 -2.08 -2.09 -14.22
N LEU A 285 -2.36 -1.65 -12.99
CA LEU A 285 -1.60 -2.02 -11.81
C LEU A 285 -1.54 -3.55 -11.57
N PRO A 286 -2.64 -4.33 -11.65
CA PRO A 286 -2.57 -5.78 -11.49
C PRO A 286 -1.65 -6.45 -12.52
N GLY A 287 -1.80 -6.08 -13.80
CA GLY A 287 -0.98 -6.63 -14.89
C GLY A 287 0.50 -6.25 -14.81
N LEU A 288 0.82 -5.10 -14.19
CA LEU A 288 2.21 -4.72 -13.90
C LEU A 288 2.81 -5.62 -12.80
N LEU A 289 2.07 -5.88 -11.74
CA LEU A 289 2.55 -6.73 -10.64
C LEU A 289 2.74 -8.19 -11.09
N GLU A 290 1.94 -8.67 -12.04
CA GLU A 290 2.14 -9.95 -12.72
C GLU A 290 3.50 -10.04 -13.45
N GLN A 291 4.10 -8.91 -13.89
CA GLN A 291 5.43 -8.90 -14.52
C GLN A 291 6.56 -9.36 -13.59
N THR A 292 6.27 -9.50 -12.30
CA THR A 292 7.22 -10.06 -11.34
C THR A 292 7.33 -11.59 -11.43
N ALA A 293 6.51 -12.25 -12.26
CA ALA A 293 6.56 -13.70 -12.46
C ALA A 293 7.97 -14.18 -12.86
N GLY A 294 8.42 -15.27 -12.21
CA GLY A 294 9.77 -15.82 -12.38
C GLY A 294 10.90 -14.94 -11.83
N ALA A 295 10.60 -13.98 -10.96
CA ALA A 295 11.64 -13.34 -10.14
C ALA A 295 12.32 -14.39 -9.24
N PRO A 296 13.64 -14.29 -9.01
CA PRO A 296 14.38 -15.29 -8.26
C PRO A 296 14.24 -15.08 -6.75
N GLY A 297 14.35 -16.20 -6.02
CA GLY A 297 14.53 -16.22 -4.57
C GLY A 297 13.29 -15.84 -3.78
N ARG A 298 13.07 -16.49 -2.64
CA ARG A 298 11.99 -16.14 -1.72
C ARG A 298 12.41 -16.23 -0.26
N PRO A 299 11.82 -15.42 0.63
CA PRO A 299 11.03 -14.24 0.28
C PRO A 299 11.90 -13.17 -0.39
N ALA A 300 11.29 -12.35 -1.24
CA ALA A 300 11.97 -11.22 -1.88
C ALA A 300 10.98 -10.08 -2.12
N LEU A 301 11.46 -8.86 -1.93
CA LEU A 301 10.73 -7.64 -2.21
C LEU A 301 10.78 -7.33 -3.71
N ASN A 302 9.64 -7.30 -4.36
CA ASN A 302 9.54 -6.78 -5.72
C ASN A 302 9.29 -5.26 -5.66
N VAL A 303 10.18 -4.46 -6.25
CA VAL A 303 10.04 -2.99 -6.35
C VAL A 303 9.97 -2.61 -7.81
N ILE A 304 8.86 -2.03 -8.25
CA ILE A 304 8.65 -1.62 -9.65
C ILE A 304 8.68 -0.10 -9.73
N ALA A 305 9.70 0.46 -10.39
CA ALA A 305 9.79 1.89 -10.67
C ALA A 305 9.07 2.23 -11.97
N VAL A 306 8.12 3.17 -11.87
CA VAL A 306 7.38 3.75 -12.99
C VAL A 306 7.74 5.24 -13.13
N THR A 307 7.31 5.88 -14.21
CA THR A 307 7.53 7.33 -14.44
C THR A 307 6.43 8.17 -13.80
N ALA A 308 5.18 7.70 -13.85
CA ALA A 308 4.04 8.39 -13.27
C ALA A 308 2.85 7.45 -13.07
N PHE A 309 1.95 7.85 -12.18
CA PHE A 309 0.67 7.21 -12.00
C PHE A 309 -0.46 7.96 -12.73
N GLY A 310 -1.55 7.25 -13.02
CA GLY A 310 -2.76 7.77 -13.64
C GLY A 310 -4.02 7.35 -12.93
N GLY A 311 -5.19 7.64 -13.52
CA GLY A 311 -6.47 7.22 -12.97
C GLY A 311 -6.76 7.84 -11.60
N SER A 312 -7.27 7.02 -10.68
CA SER A 312 -7.55 7.41 -9.29
C SER A 312 -6.28 7.49 -8.42
N ILE A 313 -5.20 6.83 -8.85
CA ILE A 313 -3.89 6.87 -8.18
C ILE A 313 -2.92 7.91 -8.74
N ALA A 314 -3.37 8.86 -9.58
CA ALA A 314 -2.47 9.79 -10.28
C ALA A 314 -1.56 10.66 -9.38
N GLN A 315 -1.95 10.88 -8.12
CA GLN A 315 -1.16 11.63 -7.14
C GLN A 315 -0.23 10.77 -6.28
N ALA A 316 -0.30 9.45 -6.44
CA ALA A 316 0.49 8.51 -5.68
C ALA A 316 1.99 8.73 -5.90
N SER A 317 2.79 8.52 -4.86
CA SER A 317 4.24 8.36 -4.98
C SER A 317 4.65 6.89 -4.90
N GLY A 318 3.83 6.08 -4.25
CA GLY A 318 3.89 4.64 -4.25
C GLY A 318 2.50 4.04 -4.09
N VAL A 319 2.40 2.76 -4.46
CA VAL A 319 1.22 1.94 -4.29
C VAL A 319 1.64 0.54 -3.87
N THR A 320 1.05 0.09 -2.78
CA THR A 320 1.03 -1.30 -2.35
C THR A 320 -0.39 -1.83 -2.52
N PRO A 321 -0.59 -2.96 -3.22
CA PRO A 321 -1.93 -3.41 -3.62
C PRO A 321 -2.76 -3.99 -2.46
N ALA A 322 -2.13 -4.36 -1.35
CA ALA A 322 -2.79 -4.77 -0.11
C ALA A 322 -1.90 -4.54 1.12
N VAL A 323 -2.50 -4.61 2.32
CA VAL A 323 -1.80 -4.46 3.60
C VAL A 323 -2.15 -5.67 4.49
N PRO A 324 -1.31 -6.71 4.58
CA PRO A 324 -0.03 -6.87 3.91
C PRO A 324 -0.18 -7.24 2.43
N SER A 325 0.93 -7.11 1.70
CA SER A 325 1.10 -7.68 0.36
C SER A 325 1.94 -8.96 0.42
N VAL A 326 2.10 -9.66 -0.71
CA VAL A 326 2.73 -10.99 -0.73
C VAL A 326 4.17 -10.93 -1.25
N ALA A 327 5.16 -11.11 -0.38
CA ALA A 327 6.60 -11.19 -0.75
C ALA A 327 7.13 -12.63 -0.93
N VAL A 328 6.26 -13.63 -0.75
CA VAL A 328 6.56 -15.07 -0.82
C VAL A 328 6.01 -15.75 -2.07
N GLN A 329 5.33 -14.98 -2.93
CA GLN A 329 4.84 -15.41 -4.23
C GLN A 329 5.09 -14.26 -5.22
N HIS A 330 5.47 -14.60 -6.44
CA HIS A 330 5.77 -13.62 -7.48
C HIS A 330 4.84 -13.83 -8.67
N GLY A 331 4.55 -12.76 -9.42
CA GLY A 331 3.65 -12.81 -10.56
C GLY A 331 2.17 -12.83 -10.17
N THR A 332 1.81 -12.28 -9.02
CA THR A 332 0.43 -12.18 -8.54
C THR A 332 0.01 -10.71 -8.47
N HIS A 333 -1.29 -10.44 -8.30
CA HIS A 333 -1.80 -9.07 -8.10
C HIS A 333 -1.35 -8.43 -6.78
N LEU A 334 -0.68 -9.19 -5.90
CA LEU A 334 -0.18 -8.71 -4.61
C LEU A 334 1.35 -8.79 -4.48
N SER A 335 2.07 -9.10 -5.56
CA SER A 335 3.49 -9.44 -5.46
C SER A 335 4.44 -8.25 -5.64
N GLY A 336 4.32 -7.21 -4.81
CA GLY A 336 5.31 -6.13 -4.76
C GLY A 336 4.76 -4.76 -4.39
N ILE A 337 5.62 -3.76 -4.60
CA ILE A 337 5.29 -2.34 -4.50
C ILE A 337 5.60 -1.66 -5.84
N VAL A 338 4.78 -0.69 -6.20
CA VAL A 338 5.01 0.16 -7.39
C VAL A 338 5.30 1.57 -6.90
N VAL A 339 6.40 2.17 -7.36
CA VAL A 339 6.85 3.48 -6.88
C VAL A 339 7.23 4.38 -8.04
N THR A 340 7.05 5.69 -7.84
CA THR A 340 7.71 6.67 -8.68
C THR A 340 8.87 7.28 -7.92
N LEU A 341 10.09 7.08 -8.41
CA LEU A 341 11.29 7.64 -7.81
C LEU A 341 11.56 9.05 -8.35
N TYR A 342 12.07 9.93 -7.48
CA TYR A 342 12.23 11.36 -7.73
C TYR A 342 13.66 11.76 -8.03
N GLU A 343 14.57 10.79 -8.08
CA GLU A 343 16.02 11.00 -8.12
C GLU A 343 16.55 11.80 -6.91
N GLU A 344 15.80 11.73 -5.81
CA GLU A 344 16.02 12.48 -4.59
C GLU A 344 16.13 11.53 -3.38
N PRO A 345 17.36 11.16 -2.94
CA PRO A 345 17.57 10.03 -2.05
C PRO A 345 16.81 10.06 -0.72
N SER A 346 16.61 11.23 -0.11
CA SER A 346 15.86 11.30 1.16
C SER A 346 14.35 11.14 0.98
N VAL A 347 13.80 11.66 -0.12
CA VAL A 347 12.39 11.49 -0.47
C VAL A 347 12.12 10.05 -0.87
N ASP A 348 12.95 9.50 -1.77
CA ASP A 348 12.81 8.14 -2.27
C ASP A 348 13.00 7.10 -1.16
N THR A 349 13.86 7.38 -0.17
CA THR A 349 13.99 6.55 1.03
C THR A 349 12.68 6.46 1.81
N VAL A 350 11.98 7.59 2.01
CA VAL A 350 10.71 7.62 2.75
C VAL A 350 9.63 6.87 1.98
N ILE A 351 9.49 7.11 0.67
CA ILE A 351 8.51 6.40 -0.17
C ILE A 351 8.75 4.89 -0.14
N LEU A 352 9.99 4.46 -0.39
CA LEU A 352 10.34 3.04 -0.38
C LEU A 352 10.06 2.38 0.97
N ARG A 353 10.40 3.05 2.08
CA ARG A 353 10.12 2.54 3.43
C ARG A 353 8.62 2.53 3.77
N HIS A 354 7.87 3.53 3.33
CA HIS A 354 6.42 3.64 3.52
C HIS A 354 5.70 2.49 2.82
N GLU A 355 5.98 2.27 1.54
CA GLU A 355 5.40 1.16 0.78
C GLU A 355 5.87 -0.20 1.31
N LEU A 356 7.13 -0.34 1.74
CA LEU A 356 7.57 -1.55 2.42
C LEU A 356 6.81 -1.79 3.73
N GLY A 357 6.45 -0.72 4.45
CA GLY A 357 5.62 -0.76 5.64
C GLY A 357 4.24 -1.36 5.33
N HIS A 358 3.57 -0.85 4.30
CA HIS A 358 2.31 -1.42 3.81
C HIS A 358 2.45 -2.89 3.41
N LEU A 359 3.49 -3.22 2.63
CA LEU A 359 3.75 -4.60 2.23
C LEU A 359 3.95 -5.51 3.45
N ALA A 360 4.58 -5.01 4.51
CA ALA A 360 4.78 -5.73 5.77
C ALA A 360 3.54 -5.82 6.66
N GLY A 361 2.48 -5.06 6.37
CA GLY A 361 1.22 -5.06 7.11
C GLY A 361 0.95 -3.83 7.98
N LEU A 362 1.71 -2.74 7.83
CA LEU A 362 1.43 -1.45 8.49
C LEU A 362 0.37 -0.66 7.74
N PHE A 363 -0.57 -0.06 8.47
CA PHE A 363 -1.56 0.88 7.93
C PHE A 363 -1.06 2.31 8.11
N HIS A 364 -1.77 3.28 7.52
CA HIS A 364 -1.47 4.67 7.86
C HIS A 364 -1.80 4.96 9.33
N THR A 365 -0.97 5.75 10.02
CA THR A 365 -1.21 6.10 11.43
C THR A 365 -2.53 6.85 11.63
N THR A 366 -2.84 7.72 10.68
CA THR A 366 -4.12 8.39 10.52
C THR A 366 -4.51 8.37 9.04
N GLU A 367 -5.79 8.50 8.71
CA GLU A 367 -6.28 8.65 7.34
C GLU A 367 -6.90 10.03 7.06
N PHE A 368 -7.10 10.34 5.77
CA PHE A 368 -7.89 11.51 5.37
C PHE A 368 -9.37 11.35 5.70
N ASP A 369 -9.87 10.11 5.64
CA ASP A 369 -11.19 9.78 6.14
C ASP A 369 -11.15 9.79 7.68
N ALA A 370 -11.96 10.67 8.28
CA ALA A 370 -12.04 10.81 9.74
C ALA A 370 -12.32 9.46 10.41
N ASP A 371 -11.81 9.30 11.63
CA ASP A 371 -11.93 8.10 12.47
C ASP A 371 -11.14 6.86 12.02
N PHE A 372 -10.51 6.87 10.84
CA PHE A 372 -9.64 5.79 10.38
C PHE A 372 -8.16 6.05 10.73
N GLY A 373 -7.45 4.96 11.04
CA GLY A 373 -6.02 4.97 11.34
C GLY A 373 -5.54 3.59 11.76
N ASP A 374 -4.24 3.45 12.03
CA ASP A 374 -3.67 2.15 12.37
C ASP A 374 -4.12 1.67 13.76
N PRO A 375 -4.32 0.37 13.97
CA PRO A 375 -4.89 -0.18 15.19
C PRO A 375 -3.79 -0.43 16.23
N LEU A 376 -2.80 0.47 16.32
CA LEU A 376 -1.65 0.38 17.22
C LEU A 376 -1.84 1.33 18.39
N ASP A 377 -1.43 0.91 19.58
CA ASP A 377 -1.69 1.67 20.82
C ASP A 377 -0.61 2.74 21.07
N ASP A 378 0.55 2.61 20.42
CA ASP A 378 1.70 3.51 20.58
C ASP A 378 1.83 4.56 19.46
N THR A 379 0.88 4.57 18.52
CA THR A 379 0.79 5.55 17.44
C THR A 379 -0.19 6.65 17.83
N SER A 380 0.25 7.90 17.70
CA SER A 380 -0.66 9.03 17.86
C SER A 380 -1.58 9.09 16.64
N ARG A 381 -2.83 9.53 16.84
CA ARG A 381 -3.79 9.75 15.76
C ARG A 381 -4.14 11.23 15.64
N CYS A 382 -4.40 11.67 14.42
CA CYS A 382 -4.94 12.99 14.12
C CYS A 382 -6.46 12.87 13.91
N GLY A 383 -7.25 13.76 14.52
CA GLY A 383 -8.71 13.71 14.37
C GLY A 383 -9.20 14.21 13.00
N ASP A 384 -8.39 15.04 12.32
CA ASP A 384 -8.72 15.67 11.05
C ASP A 384 -7.41 16.03 10.31
N VAL A 385 -6.98 15.14 9.41
CA VAL A 385 -5.76 15.32 8.63
C VAL A 385 -5.88 16.48 7.65
N GLU A 386 -7.07 16.71 7.08
CA GLU A 386 -7.28 17.75 6.08
C GLU A 386 -7.05 19.16 6.65
N SER A 387 -7.58 19.43 7.85
CA SER A 387 -7.45 20.76 8.45
C SER A 387 -6.14 20.95 9.24
N GLN A 388 -5.56 19.88 9.78
CA GLN A 388 -4.40 19.97 10.66
C GLN A 388 -3.08 19.69 9.95
N MET A 389 -3.02 18.70 9.06
CA MET A 389 -1.84 18.26 8.30
C MET A 389 -0.54 18.30 9.12
N GLU A 390 0.27 19.34 8.96
CA GLU A 390 1.54 19.55 9.68
C GLU A 390 1.40 19.66 11.21
N ARG A 391 0.20 19.95 11.70
CA ARG A 391 -0.12 20.04 13.13
C ARG A 391 -0.54 18.70 13.72
N CYS A 392 -0.71 17.67 12.89
CA CYS A 392 -1.01 16.33 13.37
C CYS A 392 0.15 15.80 14.24
N PRO A 393 -0.13 15.18 15.39
CA PRO A 393 0.90 14.70 16.31
C PRO A 393 1.77 13.58 15.69
N ASP A 394 1.26 12.89 14.68
CA ASP A 394 1.91 11.82 13.93
C ASP A 394 2.46 12.28 12.57
N PHE A 395 2.54 13.59 12.29
CA PHE A 395 3.04 14.10 11.01
C PHE A 395 4.49 13.68 10.71
N GLY A 396 5.29 13.32 11.72
CA GLY A 396 6.64 12.77 11.52
C GLY A 396 6.69 11.24 11.33
N ASN A 397 5.56 10.54 11.46
CA ASN A 397 5.54 9.09 11.34
C ASN A 397 5.74 8.66 9.89
N LEU A 398 6.53 7.60 9.69
CA LEU A 398 6.78 7.00 8.38
C LEU A 398 5.49 6.62 7.66
N MET A 399 4.49 6.14 8.40
CA MET A 399 3.21 5.70 7.87
C MET A 399 2.16 6.82 7.85
N PHE A 400 2.53 8.10 8.03
CA PHE A 400 1.59 9.18 7.76
C PHE A 400 1.22 9.20 6.26
N PRO A 401 -0.05 9.40 5.84
CA PRO A 401 -0.50 9.21 4.45
C PRO A 401 0.23 10.02 3.38
N THR A 402 0.85 11.14 3.78
CA THR A 402 1.62 12.02 2.88
C THR A 402 3.13 11.83 2.96
N GLY A 403 3.60 10.81 3.71
CA GLY A 403 5.01 10.65 4.08
C GLY A 403 5.50 11.65 5.13
N GLY A 404 4.61 12.54 5.58
CA GLY A 404 4.87 13.44 6.69
C GLY A 404 5.89 14.54 6.41
N ASP A 405 6.70 14.86 7.42
CA ASP A 405 7.85 15.78 7.32
C ASP A 405 9.13 15.09 6.80
N PHE A 406 9.04 13.84 6.35
CA PHE A 406 10.15 13.00 5.91
C PHE A 406 11.15 12.60 7.00
N SER A 407 10.85 12.83 8.28
CA SER A 407 11.67 12.29 9.38
C SER A 407 11.64 10.77 9.42
N GLY A 408 10.55 10.16 8.94
CA GLY A 408 10.41 8.71 8.79
C GLY A 408 10.48 7.97 10.12
N THR A 409 9.91 8.54 11.18
CA THR A 409 9.89 7.93 12.51
C THR A 409 8.99 6.70 12.54
N MET A 410 9.33 5.71 13.35
CA MET A 410 8.50 4.52 13.55
C MET A 410 8.34 4.23 15.05
N THR A 411 7.19 3.73 15.43
CA THR A 411 6.94 3.29 16.81
C THR A 411 7.52 1.89 17.06
N PRO A 412 7.69 1.49 18.33
CA PRO A 412 8.03 0.11 18.68
C PRO A 412 7.07 -0.95 18.12
N GLN A 413 5.76 -0.74 18.16
CA GLN A 413 4.78 -1.70 17.61
C GLN A 413 4.88 -1.79 16.08
N GLN A 414 5.04 -0.66 15.37
CA GLN A 414 5.28 -0.67 13.93
C GLN A 414 6.56 -1.46 13.57
N THR A 415 7.63 -1.26 14.35
CA THR A 415 8.88 -2.01 14.20
C THR A 415 8.68 -3.51 14.44
N ALA A 416 7.85 -3.89 15.42
CA ALA A 416 7.53 -5.28 15.72
C ALA A 416 6.79 -5.96 14.56
N ILE A 417 5.83 -5.28 13.93
CA ILE A 417 5.09 -5.81 12.76
C ILE A 417 6.03 -6.08 11.59
N VAL A 418 6.91 -5.13 11.24
CA VAL A 418 7.87 -5.34 10.14
C VAL A 418 8.80 -6.53 10.44
N ARG A 419 9.28 -6.65 11.68
CA ARG A 419 10.10 -7.78 12.14
C ARG A 419 9.35 -9.11 12.24
N ALA A 420 8.03 -9.09 12.25
CA ALA A 420 7.19 -10.28 12.29
C ALA A 420 6.83 -10.77 10.87
N SER A 421 7.01 -9.93 9.85
CA SER A 421 6.60 -10.20 8.47
C SER A 421 7.39 -11.32 7.77
N ALA A 422 6.76 -11.86 6.72
CA ALA A 422 7.35 -12.89 5.87
C ALA A 422 8.32 -12.33 4.79
N LEU A 423 8.57 -11.02 4.71
CA LEU A 423 9.21 -10.38 3.54
C LEU A 423 10.74 -10.54 3.41
N TYR A 424 11.43 -11.02 4.44
CA TYR A 424 12.91 -11.07 4.48
C TYR A 424 13.46 -12.44 4.88
N ARG A 425 14.75 -12.68 4.70
CA ARG A 425 15.42 -13.88 5.23
C ARG A 425 15.90 -13.63 6.65
N GLY A 426 15.27 -14.29 7.62
CA GLY A 426 15.60 -14.12 9.03
C GLY A 426 16.91 -14.77 9.46
N ILE A 427 17.47 -14.23 10.53
CA ILE A 427 18.51 -14.86 11.33
C ILE A 427 17.83 -15.60 12.49
N VAL A 428 18.09 -16.90 12.60
CA VAL A 428 17.37 -17.82 13.51
C VAL A 428 17.82 -17.68 14.96
N GLU A 429 19.08 -17.29 15.18
CA GLU A 429 19.72 -17.17 16.49
C GLU A 429 20.79 -16.07 16.49
N GLN A 430 21.09 -15.54 17.67
CA GLN A 430 22.07 -14.47 17.82
C GLN A 430 23.45 -14.90 17.28
N GLY A 431 24.02 -14.09 16.38
CA GLY A 431 25.32 -14.37 15.75
C GLY A 431 25.26 -15.33 14.56
N GLY A 432 24.08 -15.89 14.24
CA GLY A 432 23.87 -16.72 13.05
C GLY A 432 23.85 -15.92 11.74
N GLY A 433 23.93 -16.64 10.62
CA GLY A 433 23.72 -16.08 9.28
C GLY A 433 22.24 -16.02 8.90
N ALA A 434 21.89 -15.11 7.98
CA ALA A 434 20.56 -15.12 7.37
C ALA A 434 20.42 -16.40 6.51
N ALA A 435 19.28 -17.08 6.60
CA ALA A 435 19.06 -18.32 5.84
C ALA A 435 19.22 -18.12 4.33
N VAL A 436 19.51 -19.18 3.59
CA VAL A 436 19.54 -19.17 2.13
C VAL A 436 18.14 -18.84 1.59
N PRO A 437 18.00 -18.06 0.50
CA PRO A 437 16.71 -17.85 -0.14
C PRO A 437 16.07 -19.19 -0.55
N LEU A 438 14.77 -19.32 -0.33
CA LEU A 438 13.98 -20.41 -0.90
C LEU A 438 14.02 -20.29 -2.44
N PRO A 439 13.96 -21.42 -3.17
CA PRO A 439 13.91 -21.37 -4.63
C PRO A 439 12.64 -20.64 -5.10
N ALA A 440 12.70 -20.08 -6.31
CA ALA A 440 11.50 -19.62 -7.01
C ALA A 440 10.49 -20.78 -7.14
N ASP A 441 9.21 -20.46 -7.26
CA ASP A 441 8.18 -21.47 -7.48
C ASP A 441 8.46 -22.22 -8.80
N ALA A 442 8.60 -23.54 -8.71
CA ALA A 442 8.97 -24.39 -9.85
C ALA A 442 7.90 -24.35 -10.97
N ASP A 443 6.67 -24.02 -10.62
CA ASP A 443 5.50 -24.04 -11.49
C ASP A 443 5.07 -22.64 -11.96
N THR A 444 5.74 -21.57 -11.51
CA THR A 444 5.51 -20.24 -12.08
C THR A 444 6.45 -20.09 -13.26
N PRO A 445 6.01 -20.33 -14.52
CA PRO A 445 6.86 -20.04 -15.65
C PRO A 445 7.31 -18.59 -15.52
N ALA A 446 8.61 -18.34 -15.73
CA ALA A 446 9.03 -16.97 -15.98
C ALA A 446 8.09 -16.44 -17.06
N SER A 447 7.43 -15.31 -16.79
CA SER A 447 6.50 -14.73 -17.75
C SER A 447 7.16 -14.82 -19.11
N GLY A 448 6.51 -15.52 -20.06
CA GLY A 448 7.05 -15.69 -21.41
C GLY A 448 7.51 -14.33 -21.93
N ALA A 449 8.53 -14.33 -22.80
CA ALA A 449 9.15 -13.12 -23.31
C ALA A 449 8.11 -11.99 -23.48
N PRO A 450 8.31 -10.81 -22.85
CA PRO A 450 7.33 -9.74 -22.87
C PRO A 450 6.83 -9.54 -24.30
N ILE A 451 5.51 -9.40 -24.48
CA ILE A 451 4.94 -9.07 -25.79
C ILE A 451 5.57 -7.74 -26.21
N ALA A 452 6.48 -7.76 -27.18
CA ALA A 452 7.28 -6.59 -27.54
C ALA A 452 6.57 -5.71 -28.60
N PRO A 453 6.44 -4.39 -28.37
CA PRO A 453 6.36 -3.37 -29.41
C PRO A 453 7.70 -2.60 -29.52
N PRO A 454 7.89 -1.73 -30.53
CA PRO A 454 9.20 -1.42 -31.11
C PRO A 454 10.11 -0.52 -30.25
N ALA A 455 11.40 -0.53 -30.61
CA ALA A 455 12.54 -0.19 -29.76
C ALA A 455 12.83 1.33 -29.53
N PRO A 456 13.48 1.70 -28.41
CA PRO A 456 13.74 3.08 -27.98
C PRO A 456 15.22 3.53 -28.08
N GLY A 457 15.47 4.83 -27.85
CA GLY A 457 16.80 5.47 -27.81
C GLY A 457 16.96 6.48 -26.65
N GLU A 458 18.21 6.69 -26.21
CA GLU A 458 18.67 7.02 -24.85
C GLU A 458 18.74 8.51 -24.42
N GLY A 459 18.39 8.79 -23.15
CA GLY A 459 19.33 9.27 -22.09
C GLY A 459 19.46 10.77 -21.73
N ALA A 460 19.26 11.14 -20.44
CA ALA A 460 19.77 12.38 -19.81
C ALA A 460 19.96 12.28 -18.26
N ARG A 461 20.90 13.08 -17.71
CA ARG A 461 21.34 13.13 -16.28
C ARG A 461 20.81 14.35 -15.50
N SER A 462 20.67 14.23 -14.18
CA SER A 462 20.18 15.27 -13.24
C SER A 462 21.21 15.71 -12.17
N PHE A 463 21.09 16.97 -11.72
CA PHE A 463 21.70 17.60 -10.53
C PHE A 463 20.59 18.24 -9.68
N ALA A 464 20.72 18.24 -8.34
CA ALA A 464 19.72 18.76 -7.39
C ALA A 464 20.05 20.16 -6.83
N PRO A 465 19.07 21.08 -6.71
CA PRO A 465 19.17 22.33 -5.95
C PRO A 465 18.31 22.36 -4.66
N ASP A 466 18.51 23.42 -3.85
CA ASP A 466 17.97 23.70 -2.52
C ASP A 466 16.43 23.83 -2.45
N ARG A 467 15.79 23.11 -1.52
CA ARG A 467 14.36 22.69 -1.56
C ARG A 467 13.28 23.72 -1.23
N LEU A 468 13.59 24.88 -0.66
CA LEU A 468 12.55 25.76 -0.07
C LEU A 468 12.43 27.15 -0.70
N ALA A 469 13.35 27.55 -1.58
CA ALA A 469 13.29 28.87 -2.20
C ALA A 469 12.12 28.98 -3.21
N SER A 470 11.82 27.88 -3.89
CA SER A 470 10.91 27.87 -5.04
C SER A 470 9.43 27.83 -4.69
N THR A 471 9.08 27.38 -3.49
CA THR A 471 7.71 27.37 -2.96
C THR A 471 7.44 28.51 -1.99
N ALA A 472 8.42 29.40 -1.73
CA ALA A 472 8.30 30.48 -0.75
C ALA A 472 7.17 31.50 -1.05
N ALA A 473 6.71 31.56 -2.32
CA ALA A 473 5.59 32.40 -2.72
C ALA A 473 4.20 31.78 -2.44
N LEU A 474 4.16 30.52 -2.00
CA LEU A 474 2.93 29.81 -1.64
C LEU A 474 2.66 29.89 -0.14
N PRO A 475 1.38 29.80 0.27
CA PRO A 475 1.05 29.49 1.66
C PRO A 475 1.78 28.20 2.12
N PRO A 476 2.30 28.12 3.37
CA PRO A 476 3.05 26.96 3.84
C PRO A 476 2.34 25.63 3.60
N HIS A 477 1.05 25.56 3.91
CA HIS A 477 0.24 24.37 3.68
C HIS A 477 0.16 23.98 2.19
N THR A 478 0.06 24.94 1.27
CA THR A 478 0.10 24.66 -0.18
C THR A 478 1.48 24.14 -0.60
N ALA A 479 2.55 24.72 -0.07
CA ALA A 479 3.91 24.27 -0.35
C ALA A 479 4.13 22.84 0.13
N ALA A 480 3.64 22.51 1.33
CA ALA A 480 3.68 21.16 1.88
C ALA A 480 2.83 20.17 1.08
N LEU A 481 1.62 20.54 0.65
CA LEU A 481 0.80 19.69 -0.23
C LEU A 481 1.49 19.38 -1.56
N LEU A 482 2.13 20.36 -2.20
CA LEU A 482 2.85 20.12 -3.46
C LEU A 482 4.11 19.26 -3.26
N ALA A 483 4.79 19.42 -2.12
CA ALA A 483 5.98 18.67 -1.76
C ALA A 483 5.69 17.27 -1.20
N GLY A 484 4.54 17.07 -0.56
CA GLY A 484 4.16 15.84 0.14
C GLY A 484 3.92 14.66 -0.80
N HIS A 485 4.00 13.43 -0.30
CA HIS A 485 3.90 12.20 -1.10
C HIS A 485 2.68 11.42 -0.71
N PHE A 486 1.65 11.44 -1.56
CA PHE A 486 0.42 10.75 -1.26
C PHE A 486 0.57 9.25 -1.54
N CYS A 487 0.07 8.42 -0.64
CA CYS A 487 -0.23 7.04 -0.97
C CYS A 487 -1.45 7.00 -1.93
N GLY A 488 -1.48 6.04 -2.86
CA GLY A 488 -2.53 5.97 -3.88
C GLY A 488 -3.96 5.89 -3.35
N GLN A 489 -4.16 5.34 -2.15
CA GLN A 489 -5.49 5.19 -1.53
C GLN A 489 -6.09 6.55 -1.13
N SER A 490 -5.27 7.41 -0.52
CA SER A 490 -5.68 8.77 -0.16
C SER A 490 -6.07 9.60 -1.39
N ALA A 491 -5.37 9.38 -2.51
CA ALA A 491 -5.70 10.03 -3.78
C ALA A 491 -7.01 9.51 -4.41
N ALA A 492 -7.31 8.21 -4.28
CA ALA A 492 -8.45 7.58 -4.93
C ALA A 492 -9.81 7.85 -4.25
N ARG A 493 -9.83 8.08 -2.92
CA ARG A 493 -11.07 8.13 -2.12
C ARG A 493 -11.63 9.52 -1.80
N GLY A 494 -11.01 10.59 -2.31
CA GLY A 494 -11.69 11.88 -2.36
C GLY A 494 -11.14 12.96 -1.44
N ALA A 495 -9.93 12.82 -0.91
CA ALA A 495 -9.10 14.01 -0.74
C ALA A 495 -8.85 14.55 -2.16
N ASP A 496 -9.78 15.38 -2.66
CA ASP A 496 -9.58 16.12 -3.90
C ASP A 496 -8.36 16.99 -3.62
N PHE A 497 -7.19 16.52 -4.05
CA PHE A 497 -5.93 17.21 -3.83
C PHE A 497 -6.02 18.66 -4.31
N ASP A 498 -6.84 18.92 -5.34
CA ASP A 498 -7.11 20.25 -5.81
C ASP A 498 -8.06 21.03 -4.89
N GLU A 499 -8.97 20.37 -4.19
CA GLU A 499 -9.72 20.93 -3.07
C GLU A 499 -8.83 21.30 -1.90
N LEU A 500 -7.90 20.43 -1.51
CA LEU A 500 -6.93 20.73 -0.46
C LEU A 500 -6.03 21.91 -0.86
N LEU A 501 -5.47 21.90 -2.07
CA LEU A 501 -4.66 23.01 -2.57
C LEU A 501 -5.45 24.33 -2.63
N ARG A 502 -6.71 24.27 -3.03
CA ARG A 502 -7.61 25.43 -3.12
C ARG A 502 -7.98 25.95 -1.74
N ALA A 503 -8.34 25.07 -0.81
CA ALA A 503 -8.61 25.41 0.59
C ALA A 503 -7.37 26.04 1.24
N ALA A 504 -6.18 25.59 0.85
CA ALA A 504 -4.91 26.18 1.24
C ALA A 504 -4.59 27.53 0.56
N GLY A 505 -5.45 28.02 -0.35
CA GLY A 505 -5.32 29.34 -0.99
C GLY A 505 -4.45 29.38 -2.25
N ALA A 506 -4.28 28.24 -2.95
CA ALA A 506 -3.56 28.19 -4.21
C ALA A 506 -4.40 28.77 -5.38
N ASP A 507 -3.87 29.79 -6.06
CA ASP A 507 -4.42 30.26 -7.33
C ASP A 507 -3.57 29.79 -8.53
N ALA A 508 -4.17 29.78 -9.72
CA ALA A 508 -3.53 29.25 -10.93
C ALA A 508 -2.22 29.97 -11.29
N ASP A 509 -2.09 31.28 -11.00
CA ASP A 509 -0.89 32.04 -11.37
C ASP A 509 0.29 31.71 -10.46
N ARG A 510 0.03 31.57 -9.15
CA ARG A 510 1.04 31.12 -8.19
C ARG A 510 1.50 29.70 -8.47
N LEU A 511 0.57 28.81 -8.81
CA LEU A 511 0.88 27.43 -9.20
C LEU A 511 1.71 27.38 -10.50
N LEU A 512 1.36 28.19 -11.50
CA LEU A 512 2.19 28.35 -12.70
C LEU A 512 3.58 28.89 -12.40
N ALA A 513 3.72 29.84 -11.47
CA ALA A 513 5.01 30.38 -11.08
C ALA A 513 5.93 29.28 -10.52
N VAL A 514 5.40 28.42 -9.64
CA VAL A 514 6.12 27.25 -9.09
C VAL A 514 6.47 26.25 -10.18
N GLY A 515 5.52 25.96 -11.09
CA GLY A 515 5.76 25.08 -12.23
C GLY A 515 6.86 25.55 -13.19
N ARG A 516 7.04 26.87 -13.33
CA ARG A 516 8.09 27.49 -14.14
C ARG A 516 9.45 27.53 -13.44
N ASP A 517 9.48 27.52 -12.12
CA ASP A 517 10.71 27.71 -11.36
C ASP A 517 11.69 26.54 -11.58
N PRO A 518 12.85 26.77 -12.22
CA PRO A 518 13.84 25.72 -12.43
C PRO A 518 14.50 25.23 -11.13
N GLY A 519 14.40 26.00 -10.03
CA GLY A 519 14.85 25.61 -8.70
C GLY A 519 13.85 24.73 -7.94
N ALA A 520 12.60 24.60 -8.40
CA ALA A 520 11.66 23.64 -7.83
C ALA A 520 11.98 22.20 -8.28
N PRO A 521 11.85 21.20 -7.39
CA PRO A 521 11.95 19.80 -7.78
C PRO A 521 10.98 19.46 -8.92
N ALA A 522 11.40 18.62 -9.87
CA ALA A 522 10.62 18.35 -11.07
C ALA A 522 9.20 17.83 -10.78
N TYR A 523 9.00 17.12 -9.66
CA TYR A 523 7.67 16.65 -9.25
C TYR A 523 6.79 17.72 -8.63
N VAL A 524 7.35 18.62 -7.81
CA VAL A 524 6.64 19.80 -7.29
C VAL A 524 6.15 20.63 -8.46
N ARG A 525 7.02 20.82 -9.47
CA ARG A 525 6.66 21.51 -10.71
C ARG A 525 5.53 20.79 -11.45
N ALA A 526 5.63 19.47 -11.63
CA ALA A 526 4.61 18.68 -12.29
C ALA A 526 3.24 18.84 -11.61
N ARG A 527 3.16 18.64 -10.30
CA ARG A 527 1.93 18.80 -9.52
C ARG A 527 1.38 20.20 -9.58
N ALA A 528 2.24 21.22 -9.46
CA ALA A 528 1.83 22.61 -9.56
C ALA A 528 1.22 22.93 -10.94
N LEU A 529 1.78 22.38 -12.03
CA LEU A 529 1.27 22.55 -13.38
C LEU A 529 -0.07 21.82 -13.60
N THR A 530 -0.23 20.60 -13.08
CA THR A 530 -1.51 19.88 -13.09
C THR A 530 -2.58 20.67 -12.35
N ALA A 531 -2.29 21.10 -11.12
CA ALA A 531 -3.20 21.88 -10.28
C ALA A 531 -3.54 23.26 -10.89
N ALA A 532 -2.58 23.93 -11.53
CA ALA A 532 -2.83 25.19 -12.22
C ALA A 532 -3.89 25.06 -13.33
N GLY A 533 -3.85 23.96 -14.09
CA GLY A 533 -4.84 23.67 -15.13
C GLY A 533 -6.24 23.49 -14.55
N ARG A 534 -6.36 22.77 -13.43
CA ARG A 534 -7.63 22.58 -12.73
C ARG A 534 -8.17 23.87 -12.14
N ALA A 535 -7.33 24.67 -11.50
CA ALA A 535 -7.70 25.99 -10.99
C ALA A 535 -8.14 26.95 -12.11
N ALA A 536 -7.58 26.81 -13.32
CA ALA A 536 -7.92 27.62 -14.48
C ALA A 536 -9.33 27.35 -15.04
N THR A 537 -9.94 26.20 -14.79
CA THR A 537 -11.33 25.91 -15.25
C THR A 537 -12.36 26.90 -14.68
N ARG A 538 -12.06 27.52 -13.54
CA ARG A 538 -12.97 28.41 -12.80
C ARG A 538 -12.57 29.88 -12.84
N SER A 539 -11.50 30.24 -13.55
CA SER A 539 -10.95 31.60 -13.56
C SER A 539 -11.17 32.31 -14.89
N SER A 540 -11.29 33.64 -14.85
CA SER A 540 -11.29 34.49 -16.06
C SER A 540 -9.95 34.45 -16.80
N ALA A 541 -8.88 33.97 -16.15
CA ALA A 541 -7.54 33.81 -16.72
C ALA A 541 -7.33 32.48 -17.45
N SER A 542 -8.38 31.65 -17.61
CA SER A 542 -8.29 30.29 -18.14
C SER A 542 -7.49 30.18 -19.45
N ALA A 543 -7.79 31.03 -20.44
CA ALA A 543 -7.13 30.99 -21.74
C ALA A 543 -5.61 31.25 -21.65
N ARG A 544 -5.19 32.17 -20.77
CA ARG A 544 -3.76 32.46 -20.55
C ARG A 544 -3.06 31.28 -19.89
N VAL A 545 -3.68 30.69 -18.85
CA VAL A 545 -3.11 29.53 -18.14
C VAL A 545 -2.97 28.33 -19.08
N ILE A 546 -4.00 28.04 -19.87
CA ILE A 546 -3.96 26.96 -20.87
C ILE A 546 -2.84 27.17 -21.88
N ALA A 547 -2.69 28.38 -22.42
CA ALA A 547 -1.64 28.69 -23.38
C ALA A 547 -0.24 28.50 -22.77
N GLU A 548 -0.06 28.86 -21.50
CA GLU A 548 1.19 28.65 -20.79
C GLU A 548 1.49 27.16 -20.57
N LEU A 549 0.53 26.39 -20.05
CA LEU A 549 0.70 24.95 -19.83
C LEU A 549 1.03 24.24 -21.15
N GLN A 550 0.38 24.63 -22.24
CA GLN A 550 0.69 24.16 -23.58
C GLN A 550 2.13 24.46 -24.02
N ALA A 551 2.65 25.64 -23.68
CA ALA A 551 4.03 26.03 -23.98
C ALA A 551 5.03 25.21 -23.15
N LEU A 552 4.76 25.01 -21.87
CA LEU A 552 5.60 24.22 -20.96
C LEU A 552 5.61 22.73 -21.34
N ALA A 553 4.46 22.16 -21.70
CA ALA A 553 4.39 20.77 -22.19
C ALA A 553 5.25 20.55 -23.44
N ALA A 554 5.33 21.55 -24.32
CA ALA A 554 6.07 21.50 -25.58
C ALA A 554 7.55 21.93 -25.47
N ASP A 555 8.05 22.34 -24.30
CA ASP A 555 9.45 22.75 -24.14
C ASP A 555 10.34 21.53 -23.83
N PRO A 556 11.18 21.06 -24.78
CA PRO A 556 12.01 19.86 -24.58
C PRO A 556 13.16 20.09 -23.59
N ARG A 557 13.41 21.34 -23.18
CA ARG A 557 14.43 21.68 -22.18
C ARG A 557 13.93 21.46 -20.75
N LEU A 558 12.62 21.32 -20.56
CA LEU A 558 12.05 21.05 -19.25
C LEU A 558 12.20 19.57 -18.88
N PRO A 559 12.36 19.24 -17.59
CA PRO A 559 12.32 17.85 -17.15
C PRO A 559 11.03 17.16 -17.61
N ARG A 560 11.14 15.93 -18.12
CA ARG A 560 10.02 15.09 -18.59
C ARG A 560 8.81 15.22 -17.66
N ARG A 561 9.02 15.06 -16.36
CA ARG A 561 7.95 15.11 -15.34
C ARG A 561 7.18 16.43 -15.30
N ALA A 562 7.87 17.56 -15.38
CA ALA A 562 7.21 18.87 -15.43
C ALA A 562 6.37 19.02 -16.71
N ARG A 563 6.88 18.48 -17.85
CA ARG A 563 6.12 18.45 -19.11
C ARG A 563 4.87 17.58 -18.99
N LEU A 564 4.95 16.42 -18.33
CA LEU A 564 3.80 15.55 -18.06
C LEU A 564 2.73 16.26 -17.20
N GLY A 565 3.15 16.93 -16.12
CA GLY A 565 2.21 17.72 -15.32
C GLY A 565 1.54 18.85 -16.11
N ALA A 566 2.27 19.48 -17.04
CA ALA A 566 1.68 20.47 -17.95
C ALA A 566 0.66 19.84 -18.93
N VAL A 567 0.94 18.65 -19.47
CA VAL A 567 -0.01 17.91 -20.33
C VAL A 567 -1.31 17.62 -19.56
N GLU A 568 -1.21 17.11 -18.33
CA GLU A 568 -2.37 16.84 -17.49
C GLU A 568 -3.12 18.11 -17.08
N GLY A 569 -2.39 19.19 -16.81
CA GLY A 569 -2.97 20.51 -16.57
C GLY A 569 -3.80 20.99 -17.75
N VAL A 570 -3.30 20.87 -18.99
CA VAL A 570 -4.07 21.20 -20.20
C VAL A 570 -5.30 20.32 -20.34
N ALA A 571 -5.15 19.01 -20.11
CA ALA A 571 -6.25 18.04 -20.15
C ALA A 571 -7.38 18.41 -19.20
N SER A 572 -7.00 18.74 -17.96
CA SER A 572 -7.95 19.11 -16.91
C SER A 572 -8.61 20.47 -17.17
N ALA A 573 -7.90 21.39 -17.81
CA ALA A 573 -8.41 22.74 -18.11
C ALA A 573 -9.36 22.79 -19.31
N SER A 574 -9.05 22.03 -20.38
CA SER A 574 -9.82 22.06 -21.63
C SER A 574 -9.55 20.83 -22.50
N PRO A 575 -10.54 19.94 -22.70
CA PRO A 575 -10.40 18.80 -23.61
C PRO A 575 -10.06 19.20 -25.06
N ALA A 576 -10.54 20.36 -25.51
CA ALA A 576 -10.21 20.88 -26.83
C ALA A 576 -8.73 21.30 -26.94
N ALA A 577 -8.21 21.95 -25.90
CA ALA A 577 -6.79 22.31 -25.84
C ALA A 577 -5.88 21.08 -25.71
N ALA A 578 -6.34 20.03 -25.05
CA ALA A 578 -5.65 18.75 -24.94
C ALA A 578 -5.51 18.06 -26.30
N ARG A 579 -6.59 18.00 -27.10
CA ARG A 579 -6.53 17.51 -28.48
C ARG A 579 -5.57 18.31 -29.36
N ALA A 580 -5.59 19.64 -29.25
CA ALA A 580 -4.67 20.50 -29.98
C ALA A 580 -3.21 20.31 -29.54
N LEU A 581 -2.97 20.12 -28.23
CA LEU A 581 -1.65 19.83 -27.70
C LEU A 581 -1.14 18.47 -28.20
N ALA A 582 -1.95 17.42 -28.17
CA ALA A 582 -1.59 16.09 -28.67
C ALA A 582 -1.22 16.10 -30.16
N ALA A 583 -1.97 16.83 -30.98
CA ALA A 583 -1.65 16.99 -32.40
C ALA A 583 -0.30 17.70 -32.63
N ARG A 584 0.08 18.63 -31.75
CA ARG A 584 1.37 19.33 -31.80
C ARG A 584 2.52 18.48 -31.26
N LEU A 585 2.27 17.65 -30.26
CA LEU A 585 3.25 16.74 -29.66
C LEU A 585 3.34 15.39 -30.39
N THR A 586 2.66 15.25 -31.53
CA THR A 586 2.85 14.10 -32.42
C THR A 586 4.30 14.13 -32.92
N ALA A 587 5.05 13.05 -32.70
CA ALA A 587 6.49 12.97 -32.89
C ALA A 587 7.34 13.87 -31.94
N ASP A 588 6.89 14.07 -30.69
CA ASP A 588 7.79 14.60 -29.65
C ASP A 588 9.01 13.68 -29.49
N ALA A 589 10.19 14.27 -29.24
CA ALA A 589 11.40 13.49 -29.00
C ALA A 589 11.29 12.62 -27.73
N ASP A 590 10.47 13.05 -26.77
CA ASP A 590 10.10 12.26 -25.60
C ASP A 590 8.81 11.49 -25.89
N GLY A 591 8.97 10.22 -26.29
CA GLY A 591 7.84 9.34 -26.60
C GLY A 591 6.86 9.16 -25.44
N VAL A 592 7.29 9.39 -24.18
CA VAL A 592 6.38 9.36 -23.01
C VAL A 592 5.45 10.56 -23.04
N VAL A 593 5.99 11.75 -23.31
CA VAL A 593 5.21 13.00 -23.41
C VAL A 593 4.21 12.94 -24.56
N GLU A 594 4.62 12.40 -25.72
CA GLU A 594 3.73 12.15 -26.85
C GLU A 594 2.55 11.23 -26.47
N ARG A 595 2.84 10.05 -25.91
CA ARG A 595 1.79 9.08 -25.51
C ARG A 595 0.86 9.67 -24.46
N MET A 596 1.41 10.41 -23.50
CA MET A 596 0.62 11.06 -22.46
C MET A 596 -0.27 12.17 -23.02
N ALA A 597 0.21 12.94 -23.99
CA ALA A 597 -0.62 13.93 -24.67
C ALA A 597 -1.75 13.27 -25.48
N ALA A 598 -1.46 12.19 -26.21
CA ALA A 598 -2.47 11.42 -26.93
C ALA A 598 -3.53 10.84 -25.98
N ARG A 599 -3.11 10.30 -24.83
CA ARG A 599 -4.02 9.78 -23.80
C ARG A 599 -4.86 10.90 -23.17
N ALA A 600 -4.26 12.05 -22.87
CA ALA A 600 -4.96 13.22 -22.36
C ALA A 600 -6.01 13.74 -23.34
N ALA A 601 -5.76 13.66 -24.64
CA ALA A 601 -6.70 14.07 -25.69
C ALA A 601 -7.88 13.10 -25.89
N ALA A 602 -7.75 11.85 -25.43
CA ALA A 602 -8.78 10.82 -25.53
C ALA A 602 -9.77 10.82 -24.35
N ARG A 603 -9.41 11.44 -23.23
CA ARG A 603 -10.32 11.73 -22.11
C ARG A 603 -11.17 12.95 -22.45
#